data_AF-A0A7C7L077-F1
#
_entry.id   AF-A0A7C7L077-F1
#
_cell.length_a   1.000
_cell.length_b   1.000
_cell.length_c   1.000
_cell.angle_alpha   90.00
_cell.angle_beta   90.00
_cell.angle_gamma   90.00
#
_symmetry.space_group_name_H-M   'P 1'
#
loop_
_entity.id
_entity.type
_entity.pdbx_description
1 polymer ?
#
loop_
_entity_poly.entity_id
_entity_poly.type
_entity_poly.pdbx_seq_one_letter_code
_entity_poly.pdbx_strand_id
1 'polypeptide(L)'
;MIEHSSNSEMDVASDRGIKLALPLGEFCERVLELFTAADLRVRRFSEFYAGVDDPRITEVVFMEPEQVLAAIAEGNFDAGIAPFDAVADKLKQPFYQTALQVRPLGTELVWLVSESGAVEQGRARSLGQVYTLLLGAIEAQGRVLVLLHVSEENLDRVVNVLPALKSPTIAPLYRRTGEPQIYSVQAVVSKEEVNQVILALLEAGATDIIELPITKLLREGQL
;
A
#
# COMPACT_ATOMS: atom_id res chain seq x y z
N MET A 1 -46.25 -2.41 16.87
CA MET A 1 -46.04 -1.34 15.86
C MET A 1 -45.35 -0.22 16.62
N ILE A 2 -44.02 -0.30 16.70
CA ILE A 2 -43.16 0.62 17.46
C ILE A 2 -42.29 1.31 16.42
N GLU A 3 -42.28 2.63 16.48
CA GLU A 3 -41.63 3.55 15.55
C GLU A 3 -40.11 3.31 15.51
N HIS A 4 -39.59 3.06 14.30
CA HIS A 4 -38.17 3.14 13.96
C HIS A 4 -38.04 4.05 12.74
N SER A 5 -38.26 5.34 12.97
CA SER A 5 -38.00 6.40 12.00
C SER A 5 -37.40 7.56 12.76
N SER A 6 -36.07 7.57 12.94
CA SER A 6 -35.25 8.75 13.28
C SER A 6 -33.79 8.33 13.46
N ASN A 7 -33.12 7.84 12.42
CA ASN A 7 -31.65 7.84 12.41
C ASN A 7 -31.02 7.97 11.02
N SER A 8 -31.78 8.35 9.99
CA SER A 8 -31.29 8.47 8.62
C SER A 8 -31.13 9.91 8.13
N GLU A 9 -31.40 10.92 8.97
CA GLU A 9 -31.33 12.34 8.59
C GLU A 9 -30.14 13.09 9.24
N MET A 10 -29.30 12.40 10.02
CA MET A 10 -28.14 12.99 10.69
C MET A 10 -26.77 12.66 10.05
N ASP A 11 -26.74 11.93 8.94
CA ASP A 11 -25.52 11.57 8.21
C ASP A 11 -25.30 12.40 6.93
N VAL A 12 -26.16 13.40 6.67
CA VAL A 12 -26.16 14.16 5.40
C VAL A 12 -25.39 15.49 5.52
N ALA A 13 -24.71 15.74 6.64
CA ALA A 13 -24.08 17.01 6.94
C ALA A 13 -22.58 16.90 7.28
N SER A 14 -21.74 16.31 6.42
CA SER A 14 -20.29 16.66 6.33
C SER A 14 -19.49 16.00 5.18
N ASP A 15 -20.10 15.42 4.15
CA ASP A 15 -19.34 14.75 3.07
C ASP A 15 -18.77 15.75 2.04
N ARG A 16 -17.85 16.63 2.45
CA ARG A 16 -16.86 17.11 1.49
C ARG A 16 -15.82 15.99 1.39
N GLY A 17 -15.59 15.45 0.20
CA GLY A 17 -14.59 14.40 0.01
C GLY A 17 -13.17 14.89 0.23
N ILE A 18 -12.22 13.95 0.19
CA ILE A 18 -10.79 14.19 0.39
C ILE A 18 -10.21 14.94 -0.81
N LYS A 19 -9.43 15.97 -0.53
CA LYS A 19 -8.59 16.69 -1.50
C LYS A 19 -7.14 16.28 -1.34
N LEU A 20 -6.52 15.78 -2.41
CA LEU A 20 -5.13 15.36 -2.42
C LEU A 20 -4.26 16.28 -3.27
N ALA A 21 -3.09 16.65 -2.73
CA ALA A 21 -2.02 17.28 -3.47
C ALA A 21 -0.90 16.26 -3.78
N LEU A 22 -0.55 16.08 -5.05
CA LEU A 22 0.46 15.14 -5.52
C LEU A 22 1.62 15.88 -6.21
N PRO A 23 2.84 15.32 -6.24
CA PRO A 23 4.00 16.02 -6.77
C PRO A 23 4.04 15.94 -8.30
N LEU A 24 4.41 17.05 -8.93
CA LEU A 24 4.85 17.11 -10.33
C LEU A 24 6.32 16.69 -10.47
N GLY A 25 6.78 16.64 -11.72
CA GLY A 25 8.16 16.34 -12.05
C GLY A 25 8.49 14.85 -12.00
N GLU A 26 9.74 14.54 -11.63
CA GLU A 26 10.31 13.19 -11.74
C GLU A 26 9.62 12.12 -10.87
N PHE A 27 8.99 12.54 -9.77
CA PHE A 27 8.30 11.61 -8.86
C PHE A 27 6.85 11.31 -9.29
N CYS A 28 6.33 12.01 -10.30
CA CYS A 28 4.95 11.85 -10.74
C CYS A 28 4.65 10.40 -11.15
N GLU A 29 5.47 9.79 -12.02
CA GLU A 29 5.25 8.42 -12.50
C GLU A 29 5.24 7.42 -11.35
N ARG A 30 6.22 7.52 -10.44
CA ARG A 30 6.30 6.65 -9.26
C ARG A 30 5.09 6.77 -8.34
N VAL A 31 4.58 7.99 -8.13
CA VAL A 31 3.36 8.20 -7.34
C VAL A 31 2.15 7.57 -8.06
N LEU A 32 2.03 7.74 -9.38
CA LEU A 32 0.95 7.11 -10.15
C LEU A 32 1.01 5.56 -10.10
N GLU A 33 2.20 4.99 -10.18
CA GLU A 33 2.43 3.55 -10.01
C GLU A 33 2.05 3.08 -8.61
N LEU A 34 2.43 3.83 -7.58
CA LEU A 34 2.07 3.53 -6.20
C LEU A 34 0.54 3.52 -6.01
N PHE A 35 -0.15 4.54 -6.50
CA PHE A 35 -1.62 4.59 -6.47
C PHE A 35 -2.25 3.43 -7.24
N THR A 36 -1.69 3.07 -8.39
CA THR A 36 -2.18 1.93 -9.18
C THR A 36 -2.01 0.60 -8.44
N ALA A 37 -0.84 0.36 -7.83
CA ALA A 37 -0.60 -0.81 -6.99
C ALA A 37 -1.49 -0.83 -5.74
N ALA A 38 -1.91 0.34 -5.27
CA ALA A 38 -2.87 0.50 -4.20
C ALA A 38 -4.35 0.34 -4.63
N ASP A 39 -4.64 -0.02 -5.88
CA ASP A 39 -5.99 -0.04 -6.46
C ASP A 39 -6.72 1.32 -6.41
N LEU A 40 -5.96 2.42 -6.33
CA LEU A 40 -6.43 3.79 -6.29
C LEU A 40 -6.06 4.52 -7.59
N ARG A 41 -6.39 3.92 -8.74
CA ARG A 41 -5.90 4.42 -10.04
C ARG A 41 -6.20 5.91 -10.23
N VAL A 42 -5.16 6.69 -10.50
CA VAL A 42 -5.24 8.12 -10.79
C VAL A 42 -5.42 8.32 -12.31
N ARG A 43 -6.42 9.09 -12.72
CA ARG A 43 -6.71 9.45 -14.12
C ARG A 43 -6.52 10.95 -14.30
N ARG A 44 -5.48 11.35 -15.03
CA ARG A 44 -5.20 12.76 -15.31
C ARG A 44 -6.15 13.28 -16.39
N PHE A 45 -6.76 14.43 -16.13
CA PHE A 45 -7.56 15.20 -17.09
C PHE A 45 -6.75 16.31 -17.73
N SER A 46 -5.70 16.78 -17.05
CA SER A 46 -4.73 17.75 -17.53
C SER A 46 -3.38 17.55 -16.83
N GLU A 47 -2.45 18.47 -17.08
CA GLU A 47 -1.18 18.54 -16.34
C GLU A 47 -1.39 18.75 -14.83
N PHE A 48 -2.41 19.48 -14.40
CA PHE A 48 -2.57 19.80 -12.98
C PHE A 48 -3.69 19.02 -12.30
N TYR A 49 -4.68 18.52 -13.05
CA TYR A 49 -5.88 17.95 -12.45
C TYR A 49 -6.05 16.47 -12.78
N ALA A 50 -6.50 15.71 -11.78
CA ALA A 50 -6.80 14.29 -11.91
C ALA A 50 -8.01 13.88 -11.05
N GLY A 51 -8.58 12.73 -11.40
CA GLY A 51 -9.50 11.98 -10.56
C GLY A 51 -8.83 10.71 -10.04
N VAL A 52 -9.35 10.15 -8.97
CA VAL A 52 -8.96 8.83 -8.45
C VAL A 52 -10.17 7.91 -8.48
N ASP A 53 -9.94 6.64 -8.81
CA ASP A 53 -10.96 5.59 -8.78
C ASP A 53 -11.29 5.18 -7.32
N ASP A 54 -11.66 6.15 -6.48
CA ASP A 54 -12.08 5.96 -5.09
C ASP A 54 -13.07 7.06 -4.67
N PRO A 55 -14.30 6.71 -4.22
CA PRO A 55 -15.34 7.70 -3.93
C PRO A 55 -15.00 8.63 -2.76
N ARG A 56 -14.02 8.28 -1.91
CA ARG A 56 -13.60 9.13 -0.79
C ARG A 56 -12.77 10.32 -1.27
N ILE A 57 -12.15 10.24 -2.46
CA ILE A 57 -11.25 11.27 -2.99
C ILE A 57 -11.99 12.05 -4.09
N THR A 58 -12.28 13.32 -3.82
CA THR A 58 -13.06 14.18 -4.73
C THR A 58 -12.21 15.08 -5.60
N GLU A 59 -10.98 15.37 -5.19
CA GLU A 59 -10.11 16.31 -5.89
C GLU A 59 -8.65 15.87 -5.79
N VAL A 60 -7.95 15.83 -6.91
CA VAL A 60 -6.50 15.60 -6.96
C VAL A 60 -5.85 16.66 -7.83
N VAL A 61 -4.88 17.35 -7.24
CA VAL A 61 -4.10 18.39 -7.91
C VAL A 61 -2.61 18.04 -7.86
N PHE A 62 -1.97 18.10 -9.02
CA PHE A 62 -0.53 17.96 -9.18
C PHE A 62 0.13 19.33 -9.12
N MET A 63 1.16 19.48 -8.30
CA MET A 63 1.92 20.72 -8.14
C MET A 63 3.37 20.45 -7.73
N GLU A 64 4.23 21.47 -7.70
CA GLU A 64 5.62 21.29 -7.28
C GLU A 64 5.71 20.81 -5.82
N PRO A 65 6.70 19.99 -5.44
CA PRO A 65 6.79 19.41 -4.09
C PRO A 65 6.68 20.41 -2.94
N GLU A 66 7.30 21.58 -3.10
CA GLU A 66 7.21 22.65 -2.10
C GLU A 66 5.82 23.27 -2.01
N GLN A 67 5.07 23.30 -3.11
CA GLN A 67 3.69 23.77 -3.15
C GLN A 67 2.75 22.74 -2.52
N VAL A 68 3.01 21.44 -2.72
CA VAL A 68 2.28 20.36 -2.02
C VAL A 68 2.36 20.60 -0.52
N LEU A 69 3.56 20.81 0.01
CA LEU A 69 3.79 21.06 1.43
C LEU A 69 3.01 22.30 1.93
N ALA A 70 3.15 23.43 1.24
CA ALA A 70 2.50 24.69 1.62
C ALA A 70 0.97 24.58 1.59
N ALA A 71 0.42 24.04 0.50
CA ALA A 71 -1.03 23.97 0.31
C ALA A 71 -1.73 23.08 1.33
N ILE A 72 -1.09 22.00 1.80
CA ILE A 72 -1.62 21.14 2.87
C ILE A 72 -1.51 21.85 4.23
N ALA A 73 -0.37 22.50 4.50
CA ALA A 73 -0.16 23.22 5.76
C ALA A 73 -1.13 24.39 5.95
N GLU A 74 -1.51 25.05 4.85
CA GLU A 74 -2.51 26.12 4.82
C GLU A 74 -3.95 25.59 4.91
N GLY A 75 -4.17 24.27 4.81
CA GLY A 75 -5.50 23.65 4.87
C GLY A 75 -6.28 23.71 3.56
N ASN A 76 -5.63 24.04 2.43
CA ASN A 76 -6.26 24.02 1.11
C ASN A 76 -6.52 22.57 0.61
N PHE A 77 -5.70 21.62 1.07
CA PHE A 77 -5.80 20.19 0.80
C PHE A 77 -5.76 19.41 2.12
N ASP A 78 -6.47 18.27 2.18
CA ASP A 78 -6.53 17.46 3.39
C ASP A 78 -5.24 16.65 3.58
N ALA A 79 -4.66 16.16 2.48
CA ALA A 79 -3.41 15.40 2.50
C ALA A 79 -2.68 15.43 1.15
N GLY A 80 -1.50 14.82 1.12
CA GLY A 80 -0.72 14.70 -0.11
C GLY A 80 0.59 13.97 0.07
N ILE A 81 1.33 13.85 -1.02
CA ILE A 81 2.62 13.16 -1.07
C ILE A 81 3.68 14.09 -1.61
N ALA A 82 4.84 14.09 -0.97
CA ALA A 82 6.02 14.79 -1.47
C ALA A 82 7.27 13.92 -1.28
N PRO A 83 8.31 14.10 -2.12
CA PRO A 83 9.64 13.56 -1.86
C PRO A 83 10.20 14.18 -0.57
N PHE A 84 10.69 13.34 0.34
CA PHE A 84 11.19 13.80 1.63
C PHE A 84 12.31 14.84 1.48
N ASP A 85 13.30 14.56 0.63
CA ASP A 85 14.46 15.43 0.42
C ASP A 85 14.05 16.81 -0.12
N ALA A 86 13.01 16.88 -0.94
CA ALA A 86 12.50 18.14 -1.50
C ALA A 86 11.85 19.05 -0.44
N VAL A 87 11.35 18.48 0.66
CA VAL A 87 10.61 19.23 1.69
C VAL A 87 11.30 19.25 3.06
N ALA A 88 12.37 18.48 3.25
CA ALA A 88 13.03 18.25 4.53
C ALA A 88 13.46 19.53 5.24
N ASP A 89 14.01 20.51 4.51
CA ASP A 89 14.46 21.77 5.10
C ASP A 89 13.29 22.65 5.58
N LYS A 90 12.17 22.63 4.85
CA LYS A 90 10.97 23.38 5.26
C LYS A 90 10.27 22.73 6.45
N LEU A 91 10.25 21.39 6.51
CA LEU A 91 9.71 20.65 7.65
C LEU A 91 10.40 20.96 9.00
N LYS A 92 11.59 21.55 8.98
CA LYS A 92 12.28 22.03 10.20
C LYS A 92 11.68 23.33 10.75
N GLN A 93 10.88 24.05 9.97
CA GLN A 93 10.31 25.33 10.40
C GLN A 93 9.09 25.12 11.32
N PRO A 94 8.94 25.92 12.40
CA PRO A 94 7.90 25.71 13.41
C PRO A 94 6.46 25.70 12.87
N PHE A 95 6.18 26.47 11.81
CA PHE A 95 4.87 26.52 11.18
C PHE A 95 4.46 25.13 10.65
N TYR A 96 5.31 24.50 9.83
CA TYR A 96 5.01 23.19 9.24
C TYR A 96 4.92 22.08 10.29
N GLN A 97 5.74 22.15 11.34
CA GLN A 97 5.69 21.16 12.45
C GLN A 97 4.37 21.20 13.23
N THR A 98 3.71 22.36 13.27
CA THR A 98 2.42 22.53 13.96
C THR A 98 1.23 22.32 13.02
N ALA A 99 1.42 22.58 11.72
CA ALA A 99 0.35 22.55 10.73
C ALA A 99 0.18 21.17 10.05
N LEU A 100 1.16 20.27 10.17
CA LEU A 100 1.20 19.01 9.44
C LEU A 100 1.48 17.80 10.34
N GLN A 101 0.74 16.72 10.09
CA GLN A 101 1.18 15.38 10.45
C GLN A 101 1.97 14.81 9.27
N VAL A 102 3.21 14.38 9.55
CA VAL A 102 4.11 13.80 8.56
C VAL A 102 4.30 12.33 8.88
N ARG A 103 4.03 11.45 7.92
CA ARG A 103 4.23 10.00 8.04
C ARG A 103 5.11 9.52 6.88
N PRO A 104 6.07 8.61 7.13
CA PRO A 104 6.83 7.99 6.05
C PRO A 104 5.92 7.22 5.10
N LEU A 105 6.24 7.25 3.81
CA LEU A 105 5.59 6.43 2.78
C LEU A 105 6.68 5.76 1.92
N GLY A 106 7.30 4.73 2.48
CA GLY A 106 8.52 4.14 1.93
C GLY A 106 9.76 4.96 2.30
N THR A 107 10.81 4.82 1.49
CA THR A 107 12.14 5.40 1.76
C THR A 107 12.27 6.85 1.33
N GLU A 108 11.58 7.26 0.27
CA GLU A 108 11.81 8.55 -0.40
C GLU A 108 10.59 9.49 -0.33
N LEU A 109 9.40 8.97 -0.01
CA LEU A 109 8.18 9.76 -0.01
C LEU A 109 7.67 9.94 1.41
N VAL A 110 7.02 11.07 1.66
CA VAL A 110 6.24 11.34 2.87
C VAL A 110 4.78 11.55 2.53
N TRP A 111 3.93 11.02 3.39
CA TRP A 111 2.51 11.32 3.45
C TRP A 111 2.29 12.49 4.41
N LEU A 112 1.74 13.57 3.91
CA LEU A 112 1.47 14.80 4.63
C LEU A 112 -0.03 14.91 4.86
N VAL A 113 -0.45 15.26 6.08
CA VAL A 113 -1.86 15.50 6.43
C VAL A 113 -1.98 16.83 7.14
N SER A 114 -2.98 17.61 6.75
CA SER A 114 -3.28 18.90 7.37
C SER A 114 -3.84 18.74 8.77
N GLU A 115 -3.27 19.42 9.76
CA GLU A 115 -3.82 19.47 11.13
C GLU A 115 -5.11 20.30 11.20
N SER A 116 -5.24 21.32 10.37
CA SER A 116 -6.42 22.20 10.32
C SER A 116 -7.56 21.61 9.48
N GLY A 117 -7.26 20.86 8.42
CA GLY A 117 -8.26 20.32 7.49
C GLY A 117 -8.82 18.94 7.88
N ALA A 118 -7.97 18.01 8.33
CA ALA A 118 -8.35 16.60 8.48
C ALA A 118 -9.01 16.26 9.83
N VAL A 119 -8.66 16.99 10.89
CA VAL A 119 -9.07 16.70 12.27
C VAL A 119 -10.44 17.31 12.60
N GLU A 120 -10.83 18.40 11.96
CA GLU A 120 -12.06 19.13 12.30
C GLU A 120 -13.34 18.58 11.63
N GLN A 121 -13.22 17.74 10.59
CA GLN A 121 -14.35 17.38 9.69
C GLN A 121 -14.61 15.86 9.53
N GLY A 122 -14.07 15.02 10.42
CA GLY A 122 -14.37 13.57 10.41
C GLY A 122 -13.67 12.74 9.31
N ARG A 123 -12.75 13.33 8.52
CA ARG A 123 -12.03 12.65 7.41
C ARG A 123 -10.84 11.80 7.83
N ALA A 124 -10.38 11.92 9.09
CA ALA A 124 -9.20 11.22 9.60
C ALA A 124 -9.23 9.70 9.33
N ARG A 125 -10.41 9.07 9.49
CA ARG A 125 -10.58 7.63 9.20
C ARG A 125 -10.33 7.32 7.73
N SER A 126 -10.93 8.07 6.81
CA SER A 126 -10.79 7.85 5.38
C SER A 126 -9.35 8.09 4.90
N LEU A 127 -8.69 9.13 5.42
CA LEU A 127 -7.27 9.40 5.17
C LEU A 127 -6.37 8.26 5.69
N GLY A 128 -6.66 7.74 6.89
CA GLY A 128 -5.95 6.60 7.46
C GLY A 128 -6.09 5.34 6.59
N GLN A 129 -7.29 5.10 6.04
CA GLN A 129 -7.52 3.99 5.11
C GLN A 129 -6.75 4.17 3.79
N VAL A 130 -6.74 5.37 3.20
CA VAL A 130 -5.96 5.66 1.98
C VAL A 130 -4.47 5.43 2.24
N TYR A 131 -3.95 5.99 3.35
CA TYR A 131 -2.56 5.78 3.76
C TYR A 131 -2.22 4.30 3.94
N THR A 132 -3.12 3.52 4.56
CA THR A 132 -2.94 2.07 4.75
C THR A 132 -2.82 1.32 3.43
N LEU A 133 -3.66 1.66 2.44
CA LEU A 133 -3.61 1.04 1.11
C LEU A 133 -2.31 1.38 0.37
N LEU A 134 -1.86 2.63 0.44
CA LEU A 134 -0.60 3.07 -0.16
C LEU A 134 0.61 2.42 0.52
N LEU A 135 0.61 2.35 1.85
CA LEU A 135 1.67 1.69 2.60
C LEU A 135 1.73 0.20 2.28
N GLY A 136 0.58 -0.47 2.16
CA GLY A 136 0.52 -1.87 1.75
C GLY A 136 1.07 -2.12 0.35
N ALA A 137 0.90 -1.17 -0.57
CA ALA A 137 1.51 -1.23 -1.89
C ALA A 137 3.05 -1.06 -1.82
N ILE A 138 3.56 -0.12 -1.02
CA ILE A 138 5.00 0.02 -0.75
C ILE A 138 5.57 -1.28 -0.16
N GLU A 139 4.92 -1.87 0.84
CA GLU A 139 5.38 -3.12 1.46
C GLU A 139 5.45 -4.30 0.48
N ALA A 140 4.55 -4.31 -0.51
CA ALA A 140 4.48 -5.33 -1.55
C ALA A 140 5.56 -5.17 -2.63
N GLN A 141 6.00 -3.94 -2.94
CA GLN A 141 6.97 -3.66 -3.99
C GLN A 141 8.30 -4.44 -3.82
N GLY A 142 8.74 -4.66 -2.59
CA GLY A 142 9.97 -5.42 -2.27
C GLY A 142 9.79 -6.93 -2.16
N ARG A 143 8.62 -7.48 -2.52
CA ARG A 143 8.24 -8.87 -2.23
C ARG A 143 7.59 -9.56 -3.42
N VAL A 144 7.63 -10.89 -3.39
CA VAL A 144 6.95 -11.77 -4.36
C VAL A 144 6.36 -12.98 -3.65
N LEU A 145 5.32 -13.55 -4.23
CA LEU A 145 4.80 -14.85 -3.83
C LEU A 145 5.53 -15.92 -4.62
N VAL A 146 6.16 -16.86 -3.92
CA VAL A 146 6.72 -18.08 -4.51
C VAL A 146 5.74 -19.21 -4.24
N LEU A 147 5.34 -19.90 -5.30
CA LEU A 147 4.57 -21.14 -5.27
C LEU A 147 5.43 -22.24 -5.85
N LEU A 148 5.43 -23.42 -5.25
CA LEU A 148 6.19 -24.56 -5.74
C LEU A 148 5.49 -25.88 -5.39
N HIS A 149 5.96 -26.95 -6.00
CA HIS A 149 5.59 -28.32 -5.65
C HIS A 149 6.77 -29.07 -5.04
N VAL A 150 6.48 -30.02 -4.16
CA VAL A 150 7.49 -30.87 -3.52
C VAL A 150 6.90 -32.23 -3.16
N SER A 151 7.70 -33.29 -3.30
CA SER A 151 7.34 -34.62 -2.79
C SER A 151 7.33 -34.65 -1.25
N GLU A 152 6.55 -35.54 -0.66
CA GLU A 152 6.50 -35.71 0.79
C GLU A 152 7.88 -35.91 1.45
N GLU A 153 8.76 -36.68 0.82
CA GLU A 153 10.12 -36.97 1.31
C GLU A 153 11.05 -35.74 1.37
N ASN A 154 10.78 -34.71 0.57
CA ASN A 154 11.62 -33.50 0.48
C ASN A 154 10.96 -32.29 1.16
N LEU A 155 9.72 -32.42 1.64
CA LEU A 155 8.94 -31.32 2.21
C LEU A 155 9.69 -30.60 3.34
N ASP A 156 10.23 -31.33 4.31
CA ASP A 156 10.95 -30.74 5.43
C ASP A 156 12.21 -29.97 4.98
N ARG A 157 12.93 -30.47 3.98
CA ARG A 157 14.12 -29.78 3.43
C ARG A 157 13.71 -28.47 2.78
N VAL A 158 12.65 -28.49 1.97
CA VAL A 158 12.11 -27.31 1.30
C VAL A 158 11.59 -26.27 2.28
N VAL A 159 10.84 -26.69 3.31
CA VAL A 159 10.31 -25.77 4.33
C VAL A 159 11.44 -25.07 5.11
N ASN A 160 12.56 -25.76 5.34
CA ASN A 160 13.73 -25.17 6.01
C ASN A 160 14.50 -24.16 5.13
N VAL A 161 14.36 -24.23 3.80
CA VAL A 161 15.00 -23.28 2.86
C VAL A 161 14.21 -21.97 2.77
N LEU A 162 12.88 -22.02 2.89
CA LEU A 162 12.05 -20.84 2.75
C LEU A 162 12.33 -19.84 3.89
N PRO A 163 12.76 -18.60 3.59
CA PRO A 163 13.07 -17.61 4.61
C PRO A 163 11.82 -17.35 5.47
N ALA A 164 12.04 -17.35 6.78
CA ALA A 164 11.01 -17.32 7.81
C ALA A 164 10.14 -16.06 7.73
N LEU A 165 9.02 -16.15 7.00
CA LEU A 165 7.87 -15.29 7.17
C LEU A 165 6.65 -16.17 7.45
N LYS A 166 6.31 -16.22 8.75
CA LYS A 166 5.08 -16.78 9.36
C LYS A 166 4.45 -17.94 8.56
N SER A 167 4.99 -19.14 8.74
CA SER A 167 4.38 -20.42 8.36
C SER A 167 3.97 -20.52 6.88
N PRO A 168 4.80 -21.12 5.99
CA PRO A 168 4.40 -21.31 4.61
C PRO A 168 3.08 -22.08 4.53
N THR A 169 2.25 -21.74 3.56
CA THR A 169 1.04 -22.52 3.30
C THR A 169 1.45 -23.83 2.64
N ILE A 170 1.05 -24.95 3.23
CA ILE A 170 1.31 -26.29 2.70
C ILE A 170 -0.04 -26.95 2.43
N ALA A 171 -0.29 -27.33 1.18
CA ALA A 171 -1.52 -27.98 0.76
C ALA A 171 -1.22 -29.27 -0.01
N PRO A 172 -1.83 -30.42 0.33
CA PRO A 172 -1.66 -31.64 -0.44
C PRO A 172 -2.32 -31.50 -1.82
N LEU A 173 -1.61 -31.90 -2.88
CA LEU A 173 -2.19 -32.00 -4.22
C LEU A 173 -3.02 -33.27 -4.37
N TYR A 174 -3.94 -33.24 -5.33
CA TYR A 174 -4.71 -34.42 -5.71
C TYR A 174 -3.78 -35.54 -6.16
N ARG A 175 -4.05 -36.75 -5.66
CA ARG A 175 -3.21 -37.93 -5.88
C ARG A 175 -4.06 -39.08 -6.40
N ARG A 176 -3.61 -39.76 -7.47
CA ARG A 176 -4.27 -40.99 -7.94
C ARG A 176 -3.76 -42.19 -7.13
N THR A 177 -4.55 -43.25 -7.07
CA THR A 177 -4.16 -44.48 -6.37
C THR A 177 -2.86 -45.04 -6.96
N GLY A 178 -1.84 -45.18 -6.10
CA GLY A 178 -0.51 -45.69 -6.47
C GLY A 178 0.55 -44.61 -6.76
N GLU A 179 0.18 -43.34 -6.85
CA GLU A 179 1.12 -42.22 -7.00
C GLU A 179 1.61 -41.71 -5.63
N PRO A 180 2.83 -41.13 -5.56
CA PRO A 180 3.34 -40.50 -4.34
C PRO A 180 2.57 -39.21 -4.01
N GLN A 181 2.53 -38.84 -2.73
CA GLN A 181 1.94 -37.58 -2.30
C GLN A 181 2.86 -36.40 -2.66
N ILE A 182 2.25 -35.36 -3.25
CA ILE A 182 2.91 -34.09 -3.58
C ILE A 182 2.20 -32.98 -2.80
N TYR A 183 2.96 -31.98 -2.38
CA TYR A 183 2.47 -30.79 -1.70
C TYR A 183 2.74 -29.56 -2.54
N SER A 184 1.79 -28.61 -2.54
CA SER A 184 2.02 -27.24 -2.94
C SER A 184 2.45 -26.44 -1.72
N VAL A 185 3.58 -25.75 -1.84
CA VAL A 185 4.12 -24.87 -0.81
C VAL A 185 4.10 -23.44 -1.34
N GLN A 186 3.62 -22.51 -0.53
CA GLN A 186 3.53 -21.09 -0.88
C GLN A 186 4.14 -20.23 0.22
N ALA A 187 4.98 -19.27 -0.17
CA ALA A 187 5.60 -18.33 0.75
C ALA A 187 5.84 -16.97 0.09
N VAL A 188 5.75 -15.90 0.89
CA VAL A 188 6.15 -14.55 0.46
C VAL A 188 7.63 -14.38 0.76
N VAL A 189 8.40 -14.00 -0.25
CA VAL A 189 9.87 -13.87 -0.19
C VAL A 189 10.28 -12.45 -0.59
N SER A 190 11.42 -11.97 -0.08
CA SER A 190 12.03 -10.72 -0.52
C SER A 190 12.52 -10.84 -1.97
N LYS A 191 12.28 -9.81 -2.80
CA LYS A 191 12.82 -9.76 -4.18
C LYS A 191 14.35 -9.78 -4.22
N GLU A 192 15.01 -9.30 -3.18
CA GLU A 192 16.48 -9.27 -3.10
C GLU A 192 17.06 -10.68 -2.92
N GLU A 193 16.31 -11.58 -2.27
CA GLU A 193 16.73 -12.93 -1.91
C GLU A 193 16.14 -14.00 -2.85
N VAL A 194 15.09 -13.67 -3.61
CA VAL A 194 14.27 -14.64 -4.34
C VAL A 194 15.09 -15.55 -5.26
N ASN A 195 16.07 -15.01 -5.97
CA ASN A 195 16.90 -15.80 -6.88
C ASN A 195 17.71 -16.86 -6.13
N GLN A 196 18.26 -16.52 -4.97
CA GLN A 196 19.02 -17.47 -4.14
C GLN A 196 18.09 -18.53 -3.55
N VAL A 197 16.90 -18.11 -3.10
CA VAL A 197 15.87 -19.00 -2.56
C VAL A 197 15.39 -20.00 -3.62
N ILE A 198 15.10 -19.55 -4.84
CA ILE A 198 14.66 -20.43 -5.94
C ILE A 198 15.72 -21.51 -6.23
N LEU A 199 17.00 -21.13 -6.31
CA LEU A 199 18.08 -22.10 -6.56
C LEU A 199 18.21 -23.11 -5.41
N ALA A 200 18.17 -22.65 -4.16
CA ALA A 200 18.21 -23.52 -2.99
C ALA A 200 16.98 -24.46 -2.91
N LEU A 201 15.81 -24.00 -3.33
CA LEU A 201 14.59 -24.81 -3.42
C LEU A 201 14.75 -25.94 -4.45
N LEU A 202 15.32 -25.65 -5.62
CA LEU A 202 15.61 -26.68 -6.64
C LEU A 202 16.57 -27.74 -6.10
N GLU A 203 17.65 -27.33 -5.41
CA GLU A 203 18.59 -28.26 -4.77
C GLU A 203 17.94 -29.09 -3.66
N ALA A 204 16.95 -28.53 -2.95
CA ALA A 204 16.17 -29.22 -1.94
C ALA A 204 15.10 -30.17 -2.50
N GLY A 205 14.92 -30.22 -3.83
CA GLY A 205 13.99 -31.12 -4.50
C GLY A 205 12.61 -30.51 -4.82
N ALA A 206 12.48 -29.18 -4.80
CA ALA A 206 11.29 -28.51 -5.28
C ALA A 206 11.17 -28.57 -6.82
N THR A 207 9.94 -28.62 -7.32
CA THR A 207 9.59 -28.59 -8.74
C THR A 207 8.52 -27.53 -9.00
N ASP A 208 8.30 -27.19 -10.28
CA ASP A 208 7.23 -26.27 -10.72
C ASP A 208 7.20 -24.93 -9.95
N ILE A 209 8.36 -24.34 -9.73
CA ILE A 209 8.48 -23.08 -8.98
C ILE A 209 7.96 -21.92 -9.85
N ILE A 210 7.02 -21.15 -9.31
CA ILE A 210 6.40 -19.98 -9.91
C ILE A 210 6.65 -18.78 -8.99
N GLU A 211 7.18 -17.70 -9.57
CA GLU A 211 7.26 -16.38 -8.95
C GLU A 211 6.09 -15.52 -9.45
N LEU A 212 5.31 -14.96 -8.51
CA LEU A 212 4.20 -14.07 -8.81
C LEU A 212 4.39 -12.72 -8.10
N PRO A 213 4.21 -11.59 -8.81
CA PRO A 213 4.25 -10.28 -8.17
C PRO A 213 3.05 -10.11 -7.24
N ILE A 214 3.27 -9.46 -6.09
CA ILE A 214 2.20 -8.98 -5.22
C ILE A 214 2.08 -7.47 -5.36
N THR A 215 0.84 -6.98 -5.49
CA THR A 215 0.57 -5.53 -5.66
C THR A 215 0.36 -4.82 -4.34
N LYS A 216 -0.13 -5.53 -3.32
CA LYS A 216 -0.45 -4.98 -2.00
C LYS A 216 -0.34 -6.05 -0.91
N LEU A 217 0.23 -5.69 0.23
CA LEU A 217 0.37 -6.53 1.42
C LEU A 217 -0.12 -5.74 2.64
N LEU A 218 -1.17 -6.23 3.30
CA LEU A 218 -1.73 -5.59 4.49
C LEU A 218 -1.46 -6.47 5.72
N ARG A 219 -1.15 -5.83 6.86
CA ARG A 219 -0.87 -6.50 8.13
C ARG A 219 -1.84 -6.05 9.21
N GLU A 220 -2.08 -6.92 10.19
CA GLU A 220 -2.87 -6.58 11.38
C GLU A 220 -2.24 -5.39 12.13
N GLY A 221 -3.08 -4.51 12.69
CA GLY A 221 -2.64 -3.33 13.45
C GLY A 221 -2.33 -2.08 12.63
N GLN A 222 -2.67 -2.04 11.34
CA GLN A 222 -2.49 -0.86 10.48
C GLN A 222 -3.70 0.10 10.44
N LEU A 223 -4.80 -0.22 11.14
CA LEU A 223 -6.03 0.57 11.26
C LEU A 223 -6.42 0.82 12.72
#